data_AF-A0A1Q7RE05-F1
#
_entry.id   AF-A0A1Q7RE05-F1
#
_cell.length_a   1.000
_cell.length_b   1.000
_cell.length_c   1.000
_cell.angle_alpha   90.00
_cell.angle_beta   90.00
_cell.angle_gamma   90.00
#
_symmetry.space_group_name_H-M   'P 1'
#
loop_
_entity.id
_entity.type
_entity.pdbx_description
1 polymer ?
#
loop_
_entity_poly.entity_id
_entity_poly.type
_entity_poly.pdbx_seq_one_letter_code
_entity_poly.pdbx_strand_id
1 'polypeptide(L)' 'MAKGLHFTFLADNQGIADLPLWVKGPKQITDGHLLGLAKKHAATLATLDEQIPGAMLIPRKP' A
#
# COMPACT_ATOMS: atom_id res chain seq x y z
N MET A 1 26.05 17.63 -7.08
CA MET A 1 25.87 16.16 -7.05
C MET A 1 24.52 15.90 -6.40
N ALA A 2 23.52 15.38 -7.12
CA ALA A 2 22.24 15.05 -6.50
C ALA A 2 22.47 13.91 -5.48
N LYS A 3 22.06 14.13 -4.23
CA LYS A 3 22.09 13.10 -3.19
C LYS A 3 21.23 11.93 -3.69
N GLY A 4 21.83 10.76 -3.88
CA GLY A 4 21.14 9.58 -4.38
C GLY A 4 19.92 9.26 -3.52
N LEU A 5 18.83 8.82 -4.16
CA LEU A 5 17.64 8.36 -3.45
C LEU A 5 17.99 7.09 -2.67
N HIS A 6 17.67 7.07 -1.38
CA HIS A 6 17.87 5.92 -0.53
C HIS A 6 16.63 5.03 -0.61
N PHE A 7 16.82 3.77 -1.02
CA PHE A 7 15.77 2.77 -1.07
C PHE A 7 16.03 1.72 0.00
N THR A 8 14.97 1.21 0.60
CA THR A 8 15.04 0.16 1.61
C THR A 8 14.02 -0.91 1.28
N PHE A 9 14.41 -2.17 1.38
CA PHE A 9 13.52 -3.29 1.17
C PHE A 9 12.58 -3.45 2.37
N LEU A 10 11.28 -3.58 2.11
CA LEU A 10 10.28 -3.92 3.11
C LEU A 10 9.79 -5.34 2.83
N ALA A 11 9.92 -6.24 3.80
CA ALA A 11 9.44 -7.60 3.65
C ALA A 11 7.94 -7.66 3.94
N ASP A 12 7.17 -8.29 3.04
CA ASP A 12 5.72 -8.40 3.19
C ASP A 12 5.33 -9.05 4.54
N ASN A 13 5.77 -10.29 4.78
CA ASN A 13 5.62 -11.04 6.04
C ASN A 13 4.28 -10.77 6.78
N GLN A 14 3.18 -10.76 6.01
CA GLN A 14 1.81 -10.55 6.45
C GLN A 14 0.94 -11.64 5.84
N GLY A 15 0.20 -12.34 6.70
CA GLY A 15 -0.68 -13.42 6.29
C GLY A 15 -2.10 -12.93 6.03
N ILE A 16 -2.98 -13.87 5.66
CA ILE A 16 -4.40 -13.57 5.40
C ILE A 16 -5.13 -12.99 6.63
N ALA A 17 -4.65 -13.32 7.85
CA ALA A 17 -5.19 -12.80 9.10
C ALA A 17 -4.94 -11.29 9.29
N ASP A 18 -3.96 -10.73 8.58
CA ASP A 18 -3.60 -9.32 8.64
C ASP A 18 -4.39 -8.47 7.62
N LEU A 19 -5.23 -9.08 6.78
CA LEU A 19 -5.98 -8.36 5.76
C LEU A 19 -7.00 -7.39 6.38
N PRO A 20 -7.10 -6.15 5.86
CA PRO A 20 -8.13 -5.21 6.28
C PRO A 20 -9.55 -5.75 6.08
N LEU A 21 -10.48 -5.36 6.95
CA LEU A 21 -11.88 -5.81 6.93
C LEU A 21 -12.62 -5.54 5.60
N TRP A 22 -12.17 -4.58 4.79
CA TRP A 22 -12.79 -4.24 3.51
C TRP A 22 -12.42 -5.21 2.39
N VAL A 23 -11.40 -6.06 2.58
CA VAL A 23 -11.02 -7.09 1.61
C VAL A 23 -12.05 -8.22 1.68
N LYS A 24 -12.84 -8.36 0.62
CA LYS A 24 -13.95 -9.33 0.52
C LYS A 24 -13.70 -10.46 -0.48
N GLY A 25 -12.68 -10.36 -1.31
CA GLY A 25 -12.40 -11.42 -2.28
C GLY A 25 -11.04 -11.35 -2.94
N PRO A 26 -10.71 -12.34 -3.79
CA PRO A 26 -9.36 -12.53 -4.32
C PRO A 26 -8.79 -11.33 -5.07
N LYS A 27 -9.65 -10.55 -5.74
CA LYS A 27 -9.24 -9.36 -6.50
C LYS A 27 -8.69 -8.22 -5.63
N GLN A 28 -8.96 -8.23 -4.32
CA GLN A 28 -8.59 -7.17 -3.39
C GLN A 28 -7.42 -7.55 -2.46
N ILE A 29 -6.97 -8.81 -2.52
CA ILE A 29 -5.95 -9.33 -1.58
C ILE A 29 -4.65 -8.55 -1.69
N THR A 30 -4.17 -8.30 -2.92
CA THR A 30 -2.95 -7.53 -3.16
C THR A 30 -3.06 -6.12 -2.59
N ASP A 31 -4.16 -5.42 -2.85
CA ASP A 31 -4.38 -4.06 -2.37
C ASP A 31 -4.44 -4.00 -0.84
N GLY A 32 -5.09 -5.00 -0.23
CA GLY A 32 -5.13 -5.19 1.21
C GLY A 32 -3.74 -5.36 1.82
N HIS A 33 -2.90 -6.20 1.21
CA HIS A 33 -1.52 -6.42 1.66
C HIS A 33 -0.64 -5.20 1.45
N LEU A 34 -0.72 -4.50 0.31
CA LEU A 34 0.07 -3.29 0.08
C LEU A 34 -0.27 -2.18 1.10
N LEU A 35 -1.56 -2.02 1.42
CA LEU A 35 -2.00 -1.07 2.44
C LEU A 35 -1.55 -1.50 3.84
N GLY A 36 -1.65 -2.80 4.14
CA GLY A 36 -1.17 -3.40 5.39
C GLY A 36 0.33 -3.22 5.59
N LEU A 37 1.13 -3.42 4.54
CA LEU A 37 2.57 -3.28 4.55
C LEU A 37 2.97 -1.84 4.85
N ALA A 38 2.37 -0.88 4.14
CA ALA A 38 2.62 0.54 4.38
C ALA A 38 2.33 0.91 5.85
N LYS A 39 1.16 0.51 6.38
CA LYS A 39 0.77 0.79 7.77
C LYS A 39 1.72 0.18 8.79
N LYS A 40 2.14 -1.07 8.60
CA LYS A 40 3.07 -1.78 9.50
C LYS A 40 4.43 -1.07 9.61
N HIS A 41 4.85 -0.38 8.54
CA HIS A 41 6.10 0.38 8.49
C HIS A 41 5.91 1.89 8.71
N ALA A 42 4.76 2.33 9.25
CA ALA A 42 4.43 3.75 9.46
C ALA A 42 4.57 4.61 8.18
N ALA A 43 4.32 3.99 7.02
CA ALA A 43 4.33 4.61 5.71
C ALA A 43 2.89 4.80 5.18
N THR A 44 2.79 5.47 4.03
CA THR A 44 1.51 5.70 3.32
C THR A 44 1.55 5.04 1.95
N LEU A 45 0.52 4.26 1.63
CA LEU A 45 0.32 3.74 0.27
C LEU A 45 -0.21 4.86 -0.61
N ALA A 46 0.63 5.39 -1.51
CA ALA A 46 0.22 6.31 -2.56
C ALA A 46 -0.12 5.51 -3.83
N THR A 47 -1.30 5.75 -4.43
CA THR A 47 -1.80 4.99 -5.57
C THR A 47 -2.64 5.86 -6.51
N LEU A 48 -2.86 5.39 -7.74
CA LEU A 48 -3.85 5.94 -8.68
C LEU A 48 -5.19 5.20 -8.63
N ASP A 49 -5.28 4.15 -7.81
CA ASP A 49 -6.48 3.35 -7.63
C ASP A 49 -7.38 3.97 -6.55
N GLU A 50 -8.58 4.35 -6.96
CA GLU A 50 -9.61 4.95 -6.11
C GLU A 50 -10.36 3.91 -5.26
N GLN A 51 -10.19 2.62 -5.55
CA GLN A 51 -10.91 1.53 -4.89
C GLN A 51 -10.24 1.01 -3.63
N ILE A 52 -9.09 1.56 -3.21
CA ILE A 52 -8.34 1.14 -2.01
C ILE A 52 -8.64 2.09 -0.83
N PRO A 53 -9.53 1.73 0.11
CA PRO A 53 -9.90 2.61 1.20
C PRO A 53 -8.73 2.90 2.15
N GLY A 54 -8.46 4.18 2.38
CA GLY A 54 -7.39 4.64 3.27
C GLY A 54 -6.01 4.73 2.61
N ALA A 55 -5.90 4.53 1.29
CA ALA A 55 -4.73 4.91 0.52
C ALA A 55 -4.75 6.41 0.17
N MET A 56 -3.58 6.97 -0.10
CA MET A 56 -3.44 8.33 -0.63
C MET A 56 -3.59 8.30 -2.15
N LEU A 57 -4.57 9.03 -2.69
CA LEU A 57 -4.75 9.15 -4.13
C LEU A 57 -3.75 10.16 -4.70
N ILE A 58 -2.97 9.73 -5.69
CA ILE A 58 -2.07 10.60 -6.45
C ILE A 58 -2.93 11.47 -7.39
N PRO A 59 -2.83 12.81 -7.34
CA PRO A 59 -3.57 13.68 -8.24
C PRO A 59 -3.26 13.35 -9.71
N ARG A 60 -4.31 13.21 -10.52
CA ARG A 60 -4.14 13.15 -11.99
C ARG A 60 -3.84 14.55 -12.49
N LYS A 61 -2.99 14.65 -13.53
CA LYS A 61 -2.87 15.90 -14.27
C LYS A 61 -4.24 16.25 -14.89
N PRO A 62 -4.62 17.53 -14.92
CA PRO A 62 -5.87 17.96 -15.53
C PRO A 62 -5.96 17.60 -17.02
#